data_AF-X0ZPT7-F1
#
_entry.id   AF-X0ZPT7-F1
#
_cell.length_a   1.000
_cell.length_b   1.000
_cell.length_c   1.000
_cell.angle_alpha   90.00
_cell.angle_beta   90.00
_cell.angle_gamma   90.00
#
_symmetry.space_group_name_H-M   'P 1'
#
loop_
_entity.id
_entity.type
_entity.pdbx_description
1 polymer ?
#
loop_
_entity_poly.entity_id
_entity_poly.type
_entity_poly.pdbx_seq_one_letter_code
_entity_poly.pdbx_strand_id
1 'polypeptide(L)'
;MDRIDNCKLDKSDAYLRCFARPGVYRYRINYLSEGMEEFQAGLEYEIVVEACKGKESTRKPEEAKQHDIQVVYDAKLRYFHAKPAHLEIMAGDLVLWHKPGKEGGAFSVSGSSENGDTFDSRRLGYATVYMHTFLQSGTYNYTNTYGRGGGQSGTVKVTQTGKDRVKWLERLKKPAVVNYVKGAFTPSKVEVVECGAVMWTVQDDVNISVVVKPTRRPGKIVKVAIGRAKPAKSQ
;
A
#
# COMPACT_ATOMS: atom_id res chain seq x y z
N MET A 1 8.75 11.11 10.40
CA MET A 1 7.57 10.25 10.64
C MET A 1 7.02 9.95 9.28
N ASP A 2 7.13 8.69 8.87
CA ASP A 2 7.01 8.32 7.47
C ASP A 2 5.56 8.50 7.02
N ARG A 3 5.39 9.18 5.89
CA ARG A 3 4.09 9.39 5.25
C ARG A 3 3.77 8.10 4.51
N ILE A 4 2.73 7.41 4.97
CA ILE A 4 2.18 6.22 4.32
C ILE A 4 1.39 6.69 3.09
N ASP A 5 1.72 6.16 1.92
CA ASP A 5 1.20 6.65 0.64
C ASP A 5 1.26 5.54 -0.41
N ASN A 6 0.11 5.10 -0.94
CA ASN A 6 0.10 4.07 -1.98
C ASN A 6 0.83 4.50 -3.27
N CYS A 7 1.06 5.81 -3.45
CA CYS A 7 1.87 6.31 -4.56
C CYS A 7 3.38 6.03 -4.39
N LYS A 8 3.82 5.61 -3.21
CA LYS A 8 5.22 5.39 -2.83
C LYS A 8 5.33 4.16 -1.91
N LEU A 9 5.21 2.97 -2.50
CA LEU A 9 5.28 1.72 -1.77
C LEU A 9 6.66 1.52 -1.14
N ASP A 10 6.70 1.11 0.11
CA ASP A 10 7.92 0.72 0.81
C ASP A 10 7.89 -0.75 1.28
N LYS A 11 8.77 -1.11 2.22
CA LYS A 11 8.91 -2.47 2.77
C LYS A 11 7.72 -2.93 3.64
N SER A 12 6.92 -1.99 4.12
CA SER A 12 5.74 -2.19 4.95
C SER A 12 4.45 -2.13 4.13
N ASP A 13 4.58 -1.89 2.83
CA ASP A 13 3.49 -1.81 1.87
C ASP A 13 3.47 -3.01 0.93
N ALA A 14 2.28 -3.28 0.39
CA ALA A 14 2.12 -4.15 -0.76
C ALA A 14 0.99 -3.65 -1.66
N TYR A 15 1.07 -4.01 -2.94
CA TYR A 15 0.04 -3.77 -3.94
C TYR A 15 -0.43 -5.11 -4.50
N LEU A 16 -1.74 -5.34 -4.52
CA LEU A 16 -2.36 -6.56 -5.01
C LEU A 16 -3.31 -6.22 -6.16
N ARG A 17 -3.33 -7.04 -7.20
CA ARG A 17 -4.30 -6.93 -8.29
C ARG A 17 -4.85 -8.29 -8.70
N CYS A 18 -6.16 -8.36 -8.94
CA CYS A 18 -6.79 -9.49 -9.60
C CYS A 18 -6.68 -9.35 -11.12
N PHE A 19 -6.25 -10.40 -11.80
CA PHE A 19 -6.10 -10.44 -13.26
C PHE A 19 -7.23 -11.26 -13.88
N ALA A 20 -8.38 -10.62 -14.09
CA ALA A 20 -9.59 -11.32 -14.54
C ALA A 20 -9.64 -11.64 -16.04
N ARG A 21 -8.82 -10.98 -16.87
CA ARG A 21 -8.85 -11.12 -18.33
C ARG A 21 -7.60 -11.84 -18.83
N PRO A 22 -7.73 -12.87 -19.68
CA PRO A 22 -6.58 -13.48 -20.33
C PRO A 22 -5.80 -12.48 -21.20
N GLY A 23 -4.50 -12.74 -21.37
CA GLY A 23 -3.61 -11.95 -22.21
C GLY A 23 -2.24 -11.72 -21.59
N VAL A 24 -1.40 -11.02 -22.33
CA VAL A 24 -0.06 -10.64 -21.88
C VAL A 24 -0.11 -9.25 -21.25
N TYR A 25 0.33 -9.15 -20.00
CA TYR A 25 0.44 -7.91 -19.25
C TYR A 25 1.91 -7.53 -19.09
N ARG A 26 2.29 -6.38 -19.64
CA ARG A 26 3.63 -5.81 -19.50
C ARG A 26 3.62 -4.76 -18.42
N TYR A 27 4.60 -4.79 -17.52
CA TYR A 27 4.66 -3.87 -16.40
C TYR A 27 6.08 -3.44 -16.07
N ARG A 28 6.19 -2.35 -15.33
CA ARG A 28 7.45 -1.77 -14.86
C ARG A 28 7.37 -1.48 -13.37
N ILE A 29 8.54 -1.49 -12.75
CA ILE A 29 8.73 -1.05 -11.36
C ILE A 29 9.52 0.25 -11.42
N ASN A 30 8.90 1.35 -11.00
CA ASN A 30 9.53 2.66 -11.05
C ASN A 30 10.20 2.96 -9.70
N TYR A 31 11.42 3.48 -9.76
CA TYR A 31 12.15 3.94 -8.58
C TYR A 31 11.72 5.37 -8.21
N LEU A 32 11.28 5.57 -6.97
CA LEU A 32 10.79 6.85 -6.46
C LEU A 32 11.72 7.34 -5.34
N SER A 33 12.90 7.87 -5.70
CA SER A 33 13.76 8.55 -4.72
C SER A 33 13.10 9.83 -4.20
N GLU A 34 13.39 10.16 -2.94
CA GLU A 34 13.03 11.45 -2.38
C GLU A 34 13.69 12.59 -3.17
N GLY A 35 12.89 13.56 -3.63
CA GLY A 35 13.37 14.77 -4.29
C GLY A 35 13.78 14.63 -5.76
N MET A 36 13.65 13.44 -6.37
CA MET A 36 13.89 13.25 -7.81
C MET A 36 12.56 13.08 -8.53
N GLU A 37 12.49 13.56 -9.78
CA GLU A 37 11.41 13.19 -10.69
C GLU A 37 11.43 11.67 -10.94
N GLU A 38 10.27 11.10 -11.24
CA GLU A 38 10.12 9.66 -11.51
C GLU A 38 11.12 9.24 -12.60
N PHE A 39 12.16 8.51 -12.19
CA PHE A 39 13.12 7.98 -13.14
C PHE A 39 12.53 6.69 -13.70
N GLN A 40 12.05 6.75 -14.94
CA GLN A 40 11.68 5.56 -15.72
C GLN A 40 12.94 4.77 -16.12
N ALA A 41 13.66 4.25 -15.13
CA ALA A 41 14.62 3.18 -15.35
C ALA A 41 14.08 1.94 -14.66
N GLY A 42 13.37 1.16 -15.45
CA GLY A 42 12.92 -0.16 -15.07
C GLY A 42 13.06 -1.07 -16.27
N LEU A 43 13.44 -2.31 -16.00
CA LEU A 43 13.20 -3.38 -16.95
C LEU A 43 11.69 -3.54 -17.10
N GLU A 44 11.29 -4.01 -18.27
CA GLU A 44 9.93 -4.45 -18.51
C GLU A 44 9.81 -5.91 -18.10
N TYR A 45 8.70 -6.23 -17.45
CA TYR A 45 8.38 -7.56 -16.94
C TYR A 45 7.06 -8.02 -17.52
N GLU A 46 6.83 -9.33 -17.49
CA GLU A 46 5.66 -9.95 -18.10
C GLU A 46 4.88 -10.82 -17.11
N ILE A 47 3.55 -10.69 -17.17
CA ILE A 47 2.61 -11.62 -16.58
C ILE A 47 1.74 -12.15 -17.71
N VAL A 48 1.77 -13.46 -17.94
CA VAL A 48 0.89 -14.14 -18.89
C VAL A 48 -0.30 -14.68 -18.14
N VAL A 49 -1.49 -14.25 -18.52
CA VAL A 49 -2.75 -14.66 -17.92
C VAL A 49 -3.46 -15.62 -18.88
N GLU A 50 -3.55 -16.89 -18.50
CA GLU A 50 -4.24 -17.91 -19.28
C GLU A 50 -5.75 -17.92 -19.01
N ALA A 51 -6.54 -18.30 -20.01
CA ALA A 51 -7.97 -18.54 -19.81
C ALA A 51 -8.21 -19.80 -18.97
N CYS A 52 -9.23 -19.78 -18.10
CA CYS A 52 -9.67 -20.97 -17.39
C CYS A 52 -10.15 -22.04 -18.40
N LYS A 53 -9.60 -23.26 -18.32
CA LYS A 53 -10.00 -24.38 -19.18
C LYS A 53 -11.31 -24.98 -18.66
N GLY A 54 -12.40 -24.91 -19.43
CA GLY A 54 -13.70 -25.51 -19.07
C GLY A 54 -14.89 -24.87 -19.78
N LYS A 55 -16.04 -25.58 -19.83
CA LYS A 55 -17.30 -25.07 -20.40
C LYS A 55 -18.02 -24.04 -19.51
N GLU A 56 -17.69 -23.99 -18.22
CA GLU A 56 -18.12 -22.94 -17.30
C GLU A 56 -17.02 -21.89 -17.19
N SER A 57 -17.19 -20.76 -17.86
CA SER A 57 -16.16 -19.69 -17.94
C SER A 57 -16.00 -18.88 -16.65
N THR A 58 -16.46 -19.41 -15.51
CA THR A 58 -16.42 -18.72 -14.22
C THR A 58 -15.84 -19.64 -13.17
N ARG A 59 -14.52 -19.60 -13.04
CA ARG A 59 -13.80 -20.14 -11.88
C ARG A 59 -14.37 -19.49 -10.61
N LYS A 60 -14.60 -20.28 -9.56
CA LYS A 60 -15.17 -19.73 -8.32
C LYS A 60 -14.11 -18.87 -7.61
N PRO A 61 -14.50 -17.78 -6.92
CA PRO A 61 -13.55 -16.91 -6.22
C PRO A 61 -12.62 -17.64 -5.24
N GLU A 62 -13.14 -18.67 -4.56
CA GLU A 62 -12.38 -19.50 -3.61
C GLU A 62 -11.26 -20.32 -4.24
N GLU A 63 -11.29 -20.51 -5.56
CA GLU A 63 -10.24 -21.23 -6.26
C GLU A 63 -9.10 -20.31 -6.69
N ALA A 64 -9.28 -18.98 -6.67
CA ALA A 64 -8.27 -18.02 -7.08
C ALA A 64 -6.99 -18.17 -6.23
N LYS A 65 -5.83 -18.17 -6.90
CA LYS A 65 -4.53 -18.25 -6.23
C LYS A 65 -3.90 -16.87 -6.13
N GLN A 66 -3.21 -16.62 -5.03
CA GLN A 66 -2.28 -15.49 -4.93
C GLN A 66 -0.89 -15.94 -5.41
N HIS A 67 -0.25 -15.07 -6.17
CA HIS A 67 1.14 -15.18 -6.59
C HIS A 67 1.92 -13.97 -6.10
N ASP A 68 3.15 -14.18 -5.63
CA ASP A 68 3.97 -13.11 -5.07
C ASP A 68 5.09 -12.71 -6.05
N ILE A 69 5.24 -11.41 -6.23
CA ILE A 69 6.37 -10.78 -6.94
C ILE A 69 7.14 -9.94 -5.93
N GLN A 70 8.34 -10.41 -5.59
CA GLN A 70 9.27 -9.66 -4.76
C GLN A 70 9.91 -8.54 -5.57
N VAL A 71 9.86 -7.32 -5.02
CA VAL A 71 10.50 -6.14 -5.56
C VAL A 71 11.84 -5.94 -4.84
N VAL A 72 12.93 -6.25 -5.53
CA VAL A 72 14.28 -6.28 -4.96
C VAL A 72 15.11 -5.13 -5.54
N TYR A 73 15.75 -4.34 -4.68
CA TYR A 73 16.62 -3.25 -5.12
C TYR A 73 18.01 -3.80 -5.49
N ASP A 74 18.51 -3.45 -6.68
CA ASP A 74 19.90 -3.68 -7.04
C ASP A 74 20.71 -2.40 -6.76
N ALA A 75 21.58 -2.45 -5.74
CA ALA A 75 22.37 -1.28 -5.35
C ALA A 75 23.44 -0.88 -6.39
N LYS A 76 23.93 -1.84 -7.19
CA LYS A 76 24.95 -1.57 -8.22
C LYS A 76 24.31 -0.87 -9.41
N LEU A 77 23.16 -1.37 -9.84
CA LEU A 77 22.46 -0.86 -11.00
C LEU A 77 21.48 0.28 -10.66
N ARG A 78 21.22 0.50 -9.37
CA ARG A 78 20.37 1.56 -8.80
C ARG A 78 18.92 1.52 -9.31
N TYR A 79 18.36 0.33 -9.51
CA TYR A 79 16.95 0.14 -9.88
C TYR A 79 16.34 -1.07 -9.17
N PHE A 80 15.00 -1.16 -9.21
CA PHE A 80 14.26 -2.31 -8.67
C PHE A 80 14.03 -3.38 -9.73
N HIS A 81 14.17 -4.65 -9.34
CA HIS A 81 13.80 -5.78 -10.17
C HIS A 81 12.75 -6.71 -9.55
N ALA A 82 11.96 -7.34 -10.40
CA ALA A 82 10.94 -8.31 -10.02
C ALA A 82 11.53 -9.72 -9.86
N LYS A 83 11.08 -10.44 -8.83
CA LYS A 83 11.32 -11.88 -8.63
C LYS A 83 10.00 -12.60 -8.31
N PRO A 84 9.52 -13.49 -9.19
CA PRO A 84 10.10 -13.83 -10.50
C PRO A 84 9.98 -12.65 -11.50
N ALA A 85 10.79 -12.68 -12.57
CA ALA A 85 10.75 -11.67 -13.63
C ALA A 85 9.66 -11.95 -14.69
N HIS A 86 9.24 -13.21 -14.79
CA HIS A 86 8.15 -13.71 -15.63
C HIS A 86 7.22 -14.53 -14.77
N LEU A 87 5.91 -14.39 -14.98
CA LEU A 87 4.91 -15.11 -14.21
C LEU A 87 3.77 -15.58 -15.13
N GLU A 88 3.40 -16.84 -15.02
CA GLU A 88 2.24 -17.42 -15.72
C GLU A 88 1.17 -17.76 -14.69
N ILE A 89 -0.02 -17.21 -14.88
CA ILE A 89 -1.16 -17.34 -13.96
C ILE A 89 -2.44 -17.63 -14.72
N MET A 90 -3.49 -18.00 -13.99
CA MET A 90 -4.81 -18.18 -14.56
C MET A 90 -5.65 -16.91 -14.39
N ALA A 91 -6.57 -16.65 -15.31
CA ALA A 91 -7.58 -15.61 -15.15
C ALA A 91 -8.32 -15.77 -13.81
N GLY A 92 -8.47 -14.65 -13.10
CA GLY A 92 -9.03 -14.58 -11.76
C GLY A 92 -7.99 -14.68 -10.63
N ASP A 93 -6.75 -15.09 -10.90
CA ASP A 93 -5.68 -15.09 -9.90
C ASP A 93 -5.28 -13.66 -9.47
N LEU A 94 -4.63 -13.59 -8.31
CA LEU A 94 -4.17 -12.36 -7.68
C LEU A 94 -2.63 -12.30 -7.75
N VAL A 95 -2.07 -11.12 -8.02
CA VAL A 95 -0.62 -10.89 -7.98
C VAL A 95 -0.30 -9.82 -6.94
N LEU A 96 0.56 -10.16 -5.98
CA LEU A 96 1.03 -9.30 -4.90
C LEU A 96 2.45 -8.82 -5.19
N TRP A 97 2.65 -7.51 -5.33
CA TRP A 97 3.98 -6.90 -5.33
C TRP A 97 4.31 -6.43 -3.92
N HIS A 98 5.45 -6.88 -3.40
CA HIS A 98 5.94 -6.46 -2.08
C HIS A 98 7.46 -6.40 -2.03
N LYS A 99 8.00 -5.60 -1.13
CA LYS A 99 9.45 -5.41 -0.96
C LYS A 99 9.94 -6.09 0.34
N PRO A 100 10.72 -7.17 0.27
CA PRO A 100 11.15 -7.90 1.47
C PRO A 100 12.26 -7.20 2.28
N GLY A 101 13.01 -6.29 1.66
CA GLY A 101 14.20 -5.64 2.26
C GLY A 101 14.01 -4.16 2.60
N LYS A 102 14.95 -3.60 3.37
CA LYS A 102 14.99 -2.16 3.68
C LYS A 102 15.72 -1.33 2.61
N GLU A 103 16.46 -1.98 1.73
CA GLU A 103 17.34 -1.33 0.75
C GLU A 103 16.56 -0.67 -0.39
N GLY A 104 17.09 0.43 -0.93
CA GLY A 104 16.41 1.23 -1.95
C GLY A 104 15.31 2.12 -1.36
N GLY A 105 14.92 3.16 -2.10
CA GLY A 105 13.80 4.05 -1.77
C GLY A 105 12.42 3.41 -1.94
N ALA A 106 11.42 4.25 -2.14
CA ALA A 106 10.07 3.82 -2.47
C ALA A 106 9.96 3.39 -3.94
N PHE A 107 8.91 2.64 -4.27
CA PHE A 107 8.62 2.21 -5.63
C PHE A 107 7.14 2.37 -5.98
N SER A 108 6.84 2.30 -7.27
CA SER A 108 5.49 2.08 -7.78
C SER A 108 5.50 1.01 -8.86
N VAL A 109 4.34 0.38 -9.07
CA VAL A 109 4.14 -0.61 -10.12
C VAL A 109 3.09 -0.09 -11.09
N SER A 110 3.38 -0.12 -12.37
CA SER A 110 2.42 0.27 -13.41
C SER A 110 2.58 -0.61 -14.64
N GLY A 111 1.48 -0.93 -15.31
CA GLY A 111 1.49 -1.77 -16.50
C GLY A 111 0.21 -1.72 -17.31
N SER A 112 0.23 -2.43 -18.42
CA SER A 112 -0.87 -2.54 -19.36
C SER A 112 -0.88 -3.88 -20.07
N SER A 113 -2.04 -4.32 -20.55
CA SER A 113 -2.17 -5.47 -21.44
C SER A 113 -2.36 -5.07 -22.90
N GLU A 114 -2.16 -6.03 -23.78
CA GLU A 114 -2.45 -5.92 -25.22
C GLU A 114 -3.93 -5.62 -25.51
N ASN A 115 -4.82 -5.98 -24.56
CA ASN A 115 -6.25 -5.73 -24.62
C ASN A 115 -6.65 -4.35 -24.05
N GLY A 116 -5.67 -3.49 -23.72
CA GLY A 116 -5.90 -2.14 -23.20
C GLY A 116 -6.27 -2.05 -21.73
N ASP A 117 -6.21 -3.16 -20.97
CA ASP A 117 -6.36 -3.12 -19.52
C ASP A 117 -5.12 -2.47 -18.90
N THR A 118 -5.29 -1.59 -17.91
CA THR A 118 -4.17 -0.85 -17.28
C THR A 118 -4.22 -0.96 -15.77
N PHE A 119 -3.07 -0.80 -15.14
CA PHE A 119 -2.95 -0.78 -13.68
C PHE A 119 -1.80 0.09 -13.22
N ASP A 120 -1.98 0.71 -12.05
CA ASP A 120 -0.99 1.59 -11.44
C ASP A 120 -1.18 1.59 -9.92
N SER A 121 -0.17 1.19 -9.15
CA SER A 121 -0.26 1.15 -7.69
C SER A 121 -0.52 2.52 -7.06
N ARG A 122 -0.20 3.59 -7.78
CA ARG A 122 -0.46 4.98 -7.36
C ARG A 122 -1.93 5.36 -7.50
N ARG A 123 -2.70 4.62 -8.29
CA ARG A 123 -4.11 4.86 -8.62
C ARG A 123 -4.89 3.56 -8.47
N LEU A 124 -5.37 3.29 -7.26
CA LEU A 124 -6.14 2.09 -6.98
C LEU A 124 -7.47 2.18 -7.72
N GLY A 125 -7.69 1.27 -8.66
CA GLY A 125 -8.95 1.10 -9.38
C GLY A 125 -9.65 -0.20 -8.98
N TYR A 126 -10.71 -0.55 -9.70
CA TYR A 126 -11.44 -1.79 -9.50
C TYR A 126 -10.51 -3.01 -9.42
N ALA A 127 -10.80 -3.92 -8.49
CA ALA A 127 -10.07 -5.17 -8.26
C ALA A 127 -8.57 -5.00 -7.92
N THR A 128 -8.22 -3.89 -7.27
CA THR A 128 -6.90 -3.64 -6.68
C THR A 128 -6.98 -3.47 -5.17
N VAL A 129 -5.88 -3.79 -4.48
CA VAL A 129 -5.73 -3.61 -3.03
C VAL A 129 -4.40 -2.93 -2.73
N TYR A 130 -4.44 -1.95 -1.86
CA TYR A 130 -3.26 -1.43 -1.17
C TYR A 130 -3.24 -1.97 0.26
N MET A 131 -2.14 -2.58 0.67
CA MET A 131 -1.95 -3.09 2.04
C MET A 131 -0.81 -2.34 2.71
N HIS A 132 -1.02 -1.91 3.97
CA HIS A 132 0.01 -1.33 4.82
C HIS A 132 0.08 -2.01 6.18
N THR A 133 1.29 -2.33 6.64
CA THR A 133 1.56 -2.87 7.98
C THR A 133 1.98 -1.78 8.94
N PHE A 134 1.19 -1.56 10.00
CA PHE A 134 1.46 -0.50 10.99
C PHE A 134 2.46 -0.97 12.05
N LEU A 135 3.67 -0.41 12.04
CA LEU A 135 4.74 -0.78 12.97
C LEU A 135 4.70 -0.04 14.31
N GLN A 136 3.85 0.99 14.45
CA GLN A 136 3.78 1.82 15.64
C GLN A 136 2.33 2.02 16.07
N SER A 137 2.10 1.95 17.39
CA SER A 137 0.80 2.29 17.97
C SER A 137 0.49 3.78 17.84
N GLY A 138 -0.80 4.09 17.70
CA GLY A 138 -1.26 5.45 17.51
C GLY A 138 -2.62 5.52 16.83
N THR A 139 -3.00 6.74 16.47
CA THR A 139 -4.19 7.02 15.68
C THR A 139 -3.75 7.68 14.39
N TYR A 140 -4.21 7.15 13.27
CA TYR A 140 -3.80 7.56 11.94
C TYR A 140 -5.03 7.93 11.13
N ASN A 141 -5.02 9.08 10.46
CA ASN A 141 -6.08 9.48 9.55
C ASN A 141 -5.65 9.14 8.13
N TYR A 142 -6.52 8.48 7.39
CA TYR A 142 -6.32 8.21 5.97
C TYR A 142 -7.30 9.02 5.14
N THR A 143 -6.89 9.41 3.94
CA THR A 143 -7.67 10.25 3.02
C THR A 143 -7.51 9.80 1.58
N ASN A 144 -8.56 9.92 0.78
CA ASN A 144 -8.43 9.88 -0.68
C ASN A 144 -7.81 11.19 -1.17
N THR A 145 -6.69 11.11 -1.90
CA THR A 145 -6.01 12.28 -2.48
C THR A 145 -6.06 12.32 -4.01
N TYR A 146 -6.71 11.35 -4.66
CA TYR A 146 -6.83 11.32 -6.11
C TYR A 146 -8.10 12.02 -6.61
N GLY A 147 -7.98 12.73 -7.73
CA GLY A 147 -9.10 13.41 -8.39
C GLY A 147 -9.72 14.53 -7.56
N ARG A 148 -10.98 14.89 -7.87
CA ARG A 148 -11.75 15.92 -7.15
C ARG A 148 -12.32 15.43 -5.80
N GLY A 149 -12.07 14.18 -5.41
CA GLY A 149 -12.58 13.54 -4.20
C GLY A 149 -11.82 13.91 -2.92
N GLY A 150 -11.04 14.98 -2.90
CA GLY A 150 -10.33 15.44 -1.70
C GLY A 150 -11.31 15.78 -0.58
N GLY A 151 -11.54 14.84 0.34
CA GLY A 151 -12.45 15.05 1.46
C GLY A 151 -12.88 13.79 2.18
N GLN A 152 -12.92 12.63 1.53
CA GLN A 152 -13.26 11.40 2.26
C GLN A 152 -12.08 10.91 3.07
N SER A 153 -12.33 10.67 4.34
CA SER A 153 -11.34 10.29 5.30
C SER A 153 -11.86 9.23 6.24
N GLY A 154 -10.94 8.48 6.83
CA GLY A 154 -11.23 7.61 7.94
C GLY A 154 -10.06 7.55 8.90
N THR A 155 -10.18 6.68 9.90
CA THR A 155 -9.19 6.55 10.96
C THR A 155 -8.80 5.09 11.18
N VAL A 156 -7.50 4.84 11.31
CA VAL A 156 -6.94 3.59 11.83
C VAL A 156 -6.47 3.84 13.26
N LYS A 157 -6.93 3.03 14.21
CA LYS A 157 -6.39 3.00 15.56
C LYS A 157 -5.51 1.75 15.70
N VAL A 158 -4.24 1.97 15.98
CA VAL A 158 -3.24 0.92 16.18
C VAL A 158 -2.99 0.78 17.67
N THR A 159 -3.42 -0.34 18.24
CA THR A 159 -3.22 -0.64 19.67
C THR A 159 -1.87 -1.31 19.90
N GLN A 160 -1.20 -0.96 20.99
CA GLN A 160 0.05 -1.62 21.40
C GLN A 160 -0.12 -3.13 21.54
N THR A 161 0.97 -3.83 21.29
CA THR A 161 1.05 -5.27 21.54
C THR A 161 0.84 -5.55 23.03
N GLY A 162 -0.18 -6.34 23.36
CA GLY A 162 -0.42 -6.79 24.73
C GLY A 162 0.57 -7.89 25.15
N LYS A 163 0.59 -8.24 26.44
CA LYS A 163 1.43 -9.34 26.96
C LYS A 163 0.98 -10.74 26.49
N ASP A 164 -0.28 -10.88 26.06
CA ASP A 164 -0.82 -12.13 25.54
C ASP A 164 -0.43 -12.34 24.07
N ARG A 165 0.65 -13.10 23.87
CA ARG A 165 1.21 -13.41 22.56
C ARG A 165 0.26 -14.21 21.67
N VAL A 166 -0.52 -15.15 22.24
CA VAL A 166 -1.42 -16.00 21.45
C VAL A 166 -2.54 -15.16 20.87
N LYS A 167 -3.18 -14.33 21.71
CA LYS A 167 -4.22 -13.41 21.26
C LYS A 167 -3.69 -12.38 20.26
N TRP A 168 -2.46 -11.92 20.42
CA TRP A 168 -1.81 -11.02 19.47
C TRP A 168 -1.59 -11.68 18.11
N LEU A 169 -1.02 -12.90 18.07
CA LEU A 169 -0.82 -13.66 16.82
C LEU A 169 -2.13 -13.93 16.08
N GLU A 170 -3.21 -14.26 16.80
CA GLU A 170 -4.53 -14.45 16.18
C GLU A 170 -5.10 -13.18 15.54
N ARG A 171 -4.79 -12.00 16.11
CA ARG A 171 -5.17 -10.71 15.51
C ARG A 171 -4.34 -10.39 14.27
N LEU A 172 -3.06 -10.77 14.23
CA LEU A 172 -2.20 -10.54 13.06
C LEU A 172 -2.67 -11.28 11.81
N LYS A 173 -3.31 -12.45 11.97
CA LYS A 173 -3.85 -13.24 10.86
C LYS A 173 -5.04 -12.57 10.16
N LYS A 174 -5.63 -11.53 10.75
CA LYS A 174 -6.88 -10.90 10.30
C LYS A 174 -6.63 -9.42 9.99
N PRO A 175 -6.19 -9.09 8.76
CA PRO A 175 -6.07 -7.69 8.36
C PRO A 175 -7.44 -7.00 8.41
N ALA A 176 -7.44 -5.73 8.78
CA ALA A 176 -8.67 -4.93 8.65
C ALA A 176 -8.87 -4.55 7.18
N VAL A 177 -10.10 -4.69 6.68
CA VAL A 177 -10.44 -4.34 5.29
C VAL A 177 -11.27 -3.07 5.28
N VAL A 178 -10.88 -2.10 4.44
CA VAL A 178 -11.57 -0.85 4.18
C VAL A 178 -11.90 -0.80 2.69
N ASN A 179 -13.17 -0.82 2.35
CA ASN A 179 -13.63 -0.73 0.96
C ASN A 179 -13.94 0.73 0.61
N TYR A 180 -13.49 1.21 -0.55
CA TYR A 180 -13.99 2.44 -1.15
C TYR A 180 -15.17 2.11 -2.07
N VAL A 181 -16.36 2.54 -1.66
CA VAL A 181 -17.64 2.22 -2.31
C VAL A 181 -18.54 3.45 -2.29
N LYS A 182 -19.19 3.74 -3.42
CA LYS A 182 -20.01 4.93 -3.67
C LYS A 182 -19.34 6.22 -3.19
N GLY A 183 -18.04 6.35 -3.46
CA GLY A 183 -17.27 7.54 -3.10
C GLY A 183 -16.91 7.68 -1.62
N ALA A 184 -17.04 6.63 -0.79
CA ALA A 184 -16.73 6.68 0.63
C ALA A 184 -15.99 5.44 1.13
N PHE A 185 -15.17 5.60 2.18
CA PHE A 185 -14.51 4.49 2.85
C PHE A 185 -15.43 3.79 3.85
N THR A 186 -15.56 2.47 3.74
CA THR A 186 -16.42 1.63 4.56
C THR A 186 -15.66 0.39 5.06
N PRO A 187 -15.47 0.22 6.39
CA PRO A 187 -15.83 1.17 7.44
C PRO A 187 -14.88 2.38 7.46
N SER A 188 -15.37 3.54 7.89
CA SER A 188 -14.55 4.75 8.05
C SER A 188 -13.62 4.71 9.26
N LYS A 189 -13.78 3.74 10.16
CA LYS A 189 -12.92 3.51 11.32
C LYS A 189 -12.57 2.04 11.44
N VAL A 190 -11.30 1.74 11.61
CA VAL A 190 -10.79 0.39 11.84
C VAL A 190 -9.80 0.38 13.01
N GLU A 191 -9.72 -0.76 13.69
CA GLU A 191 -8.73 -1.00 14.74
C GLU A 191 -7.84 -2.19 14.37
N VAL A 192 -6.52 -2.03 14.55
CA VAL A 192 -5.52 -3.08 14.36
C VAL A 192 -4.54 -3.10 15.53
N VAL A 193 -3.73 -4.14 15.64
CA VAL A 193 -2.57 -4.18 16.55
C VAL A 193 -1.33 -3.62 15.87
N GLU A 194 -0.31 -3.26 16.65
CA GLU A 194 1.05 -3.14 16.14
C GLU A 194 1.46 -4.42 15.38
N CYS A 195 2.15 -4.21 14.26
CA CYS A 195 2.46 -5.20 13.21
C CYS A 195 1.23 -5.75 12.47
N GLY A 196 0.02 -5.27 12.75
CA GLY A 196 -1.18 -5.59 11.99
C GLY A 196 -1.30 -4.78 10.71
N ALA A 197 -2.03 -5.32 9.73
CA ALA A 197 -2.20 -4.71 8.43
C ALA A 197 -3.62 -4.15 8.22
N VAL A 198 -3.72 -3.09 7.42
CA VAL A 198 -4.97 -2.61 6.84
C VAL A 198 -4.89 -2.76 5.32
N MET A 199 -5.97 -3.24 4.72
CA MET A 199 -6.16 -3.40 3.29
C MET A 199 -7.22 -2.40 2.81
N TRP A 200 -6.85 -1.50 1.90
CA TRP A 200 -7.78 -0.63 1.20
C TRP A 200 -8.09 -1.22 -0.17
N THR A 201 -9.36 -1.46 -0.43
CA THR A 201 -9.87 -2.03 -1.69
C THR A 201 -10.79 -1.02 -2.38
N VAL A 202 -10.98 -1.17 -3.69
CA VAL A 202 -11.90 -0.33 -4.47
C VAL A 202 -12.91 -1.22 -5.17
N GLN A 203 -14.20 -0.95 -4.94
CA GLN A 203 -15.30 -1.69 -5.58
C GLN A 203 -16.01 -0.91 -6.68
N ASP A 204 -15.85 0.42 -6.69
CA ASP A 204 -16.39 1.28 -7.74
C ASP A 204 -15.45 1.33 -8.95
N ASP A 205 -15.98 1.74 -10.11
CA ASP A 205 -15.19 2.06 -11.30
C ASP A 205 -14.59 3.48 -11.21
N VAL A 206 -13.82 3.72 -10.15
CA VAL A 206 -13.12 4.99 -9.89
C VAL A 206 -11.70 4.71 -9.44
N ASN A 207 -10.81 5.67 -9.67
CA ASN A 207 -9.45 5.60 -9.16
C ASN A 207 -9.32 6.41 -7.86
N ILE A 208 -8.62 5.86 -6.87
CA ILE A 208 -8.27 6.56 -5.63
C ILE A 208 -6.76 6.49 -5.34
N SER A 209 -6.29 7.39 -4.48
CA SER A 209 -4.97 7.30 -3.85
C SER A 209 -5.15 7.46 -2.36
N VAL A 210 -4.58 6.56 -1.57
CA VAL A 210 -4.69 6.53 -0.12
C VAL A 210 -3.41 7.10 0.49
N VAL A 211 -3.57 8.21 1.22
CA VAL A 211 -2.50 8.78 2.05
C VAL A 211 -2.90 8.66 3.50
N VAL A 212 -2.01 8.11 4.33
CA VAL A 212 -2.22 7.96 5.77
C VAL A 212 -1.22 8.82 6.55
N LYS A 213 -1.74 9.58 7.51
CA LYS A 213 -0.96 10.50 8.35
C LYS A 213 -1.24 10.22 9.83
N PRO A 214 -0.20 10.16 10.67
CA PRO A 214 -0.37 10.15 12.12
C PRO A 214 -1.20 11.35 12.57
N THR A 215 -2.20 11.10 13.41
CA THR A 215 -2.92 12.17 14.10
C THR A 215 -1.94 12.78 15.07
N ARG A 216 -1.47 14.00 14.80
CA ARG A 216 -0.69 14.74 15.79
C ARG A 216 -1.54 14.79 17.05
N ARG A 217 -1.03 14.27 18.17
CA ARG A 217 -1.60 14.62 19.46
C ARG A 217 -1.62 16.15 19.49
N PRO A 218 -2.73 16.83 19.83
CA PRO A 218 -2.66 18.23 20.19
C PRO A 218 -1.66 18.29 21.34
N GLY A 219 -0.42 18.69 21.04
CA GLY A 219 0.59 18.86 22.05
C GLY A 219 0.05 19.88 23.02
N LYS A 220 -0.07 19.52 24.29
CA LYS A 220 0.06 20.54 25.34
C LYS A 220 1.35 21.28 25.00
N ILE A 221 1.20 22.52 24.53
CA ILE A 221 2.32 23.45 24.47
C ILE A 221 2.74 23.62 25.92
N VAL A 222 3.74 22.85 26.37
CA VAL A 222 4.43 23.17 27.61
C VAL A 222 5.25 24.40 27.25
N LYS A 223 4.68 25.58 27.49
CA LYS A 223 5.45 26.82 27.52
C LYS A 223 6.46 26.65 28.65
N VAL A 224 7.68 26.23 28.31
CA VAL A 224 8.82 26.36 29.21
C VAL A 224 9.06 27.86 29.32
N ALA A 225 8.57 28.46 30.39
CA ALA A 225 8.94 29.83 30.73
C ALA A 225 10.44 29.81 31.05
N ILE A 226 11.26 30.23 30.08
CA ILE A 226 12.66 30.53 30.34
C ILE A 226 12.65 31.81 31.18
N GLY A 227 12.74 31.64 32.50
CA GLY A 227 12.92 32.74 33.43
C GLY A 227 14.21 33.47 33.06
N ARG A 228 14.09 34.69 32.55
CA ARG A 228 15.23 35.61 32.43
C ARG A 228 15.74 35.90 33.85
N ALA A 229 16.94 35.41 34.16
CA ALA A 229 17.67 35.83 35.35
C ALA A 229 17.88 37.35 35.30
N LYS A 230 17.58 38.04 36.40
CA LYS A 230 17.88 39.47 36.58
C LYS A 230 19.41 39.66 36.61
N PRO A 231 19.97 40.66 35.91
CA PRO A 231 21.39 40.99 36.05
C PRO A 231 21.67 41.49 37.48
N ALA A 232 22.73 40.96 38.07
CA ALA A 232 23.25 41.42 39.35
C ALA A 232 23.71 42.87 39.23
N LYS A 233 23.32 43.71 40.21
CA LYS A 233 23.86 45.06 40.35
C LYS A 233 25.28 44.96 40.91
N SER A 234 26.26 45.45 40.17
CA SER A 234 27.62 45.70 40.68
C SER A 234 27.61 46.95 41.58
N GLN A 235 28.18 46.82 42.77
CA GLN A 235 28.61 47.92 43.62
C GLN A 235 30.05 48.29 43.30
#